data_AF-A0A935UNG1-F1
#
_entry.id   AF-A0A935UNG1-F1
#
_cell.length_a   1.000
_cell.length_b   1.000
_cell.length_c   1.000
_cell.angle_alpha   90.00
_cell.angle_beta   90.00
_cell.angle_gamma   90.00
#
_symmetry.space_group_name_H-M   'P 1'
#
loop_
_entity.id
_entity.type
_entity.pdbx_description
1 polymer ?
#
loop_
_entity_poly.entity_id
_entity_poly.type
_entity_poly.pdbx_seq_one_letter_code
_entity_poly.pdbx_strand_id
1 'polypeptide(L)'
;MNHNDPFLPMTRRRRLSASRDRLAACLRRTVSPPSAAPRREGPPNLLLLAVDTLRADHAGAVAATGPLTPALDAVARDGLRFADANAPAPWTLPSFASAFTGLMPCLHGAGMRGGPRNMAQQAPARLRDGAATLAGHLAGRGYRTGAIFSNPFVGFGLAESFQERIYRNHAAPDLADLALDWIRRRADRPFCAFVLFNDAHEPTMPPRRLCAPLLEAAGASGYGDAQLRALARWGDERAGVPHLGRVSLPLDGPAALALAAKRALYAASVRHVDESLGTILDRLEDWGLATNTLVMIWSDHGEEFLEHAEAARLGGTTTRATCAPSATATPSSRSCCTCPGWRGAPASRPASSGTVRSRSATWRRRPPPGWASRRCRCPPTRRRP
;
A
#
# COMPACT_ATOMS: atom_id res chain seq x y z
N MET A 1 24.28 -47.86 3.92
CA MET A 1 24.29 -46.38 3.97
C MET A 1 22.85 -45.92 4.14
N ASN A 2 22.57 -45.13 5.18
CA ASN A 2 21.23 -44.82 5.65
C ASN A 2 20.58 -43.73 4.77
N HIS A 3 19.40 -43.99 4.19
CA HIS A 3 18.75 -43.11 3.20
C HIS A 3 17.90 -41.96 3.78
N ASN A 4 18.02 -41.65 5.07
CA ASN A 4 17.21 -40.63 5.77
C ASN A 4 18.06 -39.48 6.33
N ASP A 5 18.74 -38.72 5.46
CA ASP A 5 19.34 -37.43 5.82
C ASP A 5 18.47 -36.27 5.25
N PRO A 6 17.84 -35.43 6.09
CA PRO A 6 17.00 -34.31 5.65
C PRO A 6 17.79 -33.11 5.08
N PHE A 7 19.12 -33.13 5.09
CA PHE A 7 19.97 -32.03 4.63
C PHE A 7 20.61 -32.25 3.25
N LEU A 8 20.29 -33.34 2.55
CA LEU A 8 20.76 -33.55 1.18
C LEU A 8 20.03 -32.63 0.17
N PRO A 9 20.76 -31.86 -0.67
CA PRO A 9 20.14 -30.95 -1.62
C PRO A 9 19.31 -31.70 -2.67
N MET A 10 17.98 -31.49 -2.65
CA MET A 10 17.07 -32.08 -3.63
C MET A 10 17.37 -31.59 -5.05
N THR A 11 17.63 -32.53 -5.96
CA THR A 11 17.85 -32.24 -7.39
C THR A 11 16.63 -31.60 -8.03
N ARG A 12 16.86 -30.71 -9.01
CA ARG A 12 15.86 -29.90 -9.74
C ARG A 12 14.69 -30.73 -10.30
N ARG A 13 14.91 -32.02 -10.61
CA ARG A 13 13.88 -32.96 -11.08
C ARG A 13 12.88 -33.39 -9.99
N ARG A 14 13.31 -33.57 -8.74
CA ARG A 14 12.41 -33.95 -7.63
C ARG A 14 11.46 -32.82 -7.21
N ARG A 15 11.92 -31.55 -7.30
CA ARG A 15 11.07 -30.36 -7.03
C ARG A 15 9.89 -30.23 -8.01
N LEU A 16 10.09 -30.60 -9.27
CA LEU A 16 9.06 -30.50 -10.31
C LEU A 16 7.99 -31.59 -10.20
N SER A 17 8.34 -32.80 -9.75
CA SER A 17 7.37 -33.89 -9.53
C SER A 17 6.46 -33.58 -8.33
N ALA A 18 7.05 -33.23 -7.18
CA ALA A 18 6.27 -32.90 -5.97
C ALA A 18 5.33 -31.69 -6.17
N SER A 19 5.68 -30.78 -7.08
CA SER A 19 4.84 -29.64 -7.46
C SER A 19 3.66 -30.03 -8.36
N ARG A 20 3.81 -31.03 -9.26
CA ARG A 20 2.71 -31.55 -10.10
C ARG A 20 1.68 -32.30 -9.26
N ASP A 21 2.12 -33.11 -8.31
CA ASP A 21 1.21 -33.91 -7.47
C ASP A 21 0.40 -33.02 -6.51
N ARG A 22 1.02 -31.95 -5.97
CA ARG A 22 0.32 -30.92 -5.17
C ARG A 22 -0.66 -30.08 -6.00
N LEU A 23 -0.34 -29.79 -7.27
CA LEU A 23 -1.26 -29.10 -8.18
C LEU A 23 -2.47 -29.98 -8.52
N ALA A 24 -2.25 -31.28 -8.75
CA ALA A 24 -3.30 -32.25 -9.06
C ALA A 24 -4.20 -32.54 -7.85
N ALA A 25 -3.70 -32.42 -6.61
CA ALA A 25 -4.50 -32.52 -5.39
C ALA A 25 -5.37 -31.27 -5.15
N CYS A 26 -4.86 -30.07 -5.46
CA CYS A 26 -5.63 -28.82 -5.35
C CYS A 26 -6.75 -28.71 -6.38
N LEU A 27 -6.61 -29.35 -7.55
CA LEU A 27 -7.61 -29.33 -8.61
C LEU A 27 -8.81 -30.26 -8.36
N ARG A 28 -8.76 -31.13 -7.34
CA ARG A 28 -9.82 -32.12 -7.04
C ARG A 28 -10.75 -31.74 -5.88
N ARG A 29 -10.50 -30.65 -5.15
CA ARG A 29 -11.49 -30.12 -4.21
C ARG A 29 -12.47 -29.25 -4.99
N THR A 30 -13.56 -29.87 -5.43
CA THR A 30 -14.77 -29.14 -5.81
C THR A 30 -15.32 -28.47 -4.56
N VAL A 31 -14.86 -27.25 -4.30
CA VAL A 31 -15.56 -26.34 -3.40
C VAL A 31 -16.83 -25.95 -4.14
N SER A 32 -17.98 -26.47 -3.70
CA SER A 32 -19.27 -25.96 -4.16
C SER A 32 -19.28 -24.45 -3.92
N PRO A 33 -19.54 -23.61 -4.93
CA PRO A 33 -19.57 -22.17 -4.72
C PRO A 33 -20.64 -21.88 -3.66
N PRO A 34 -20.37 -21.00 -2.70
CA PRO A 34 -21.42 -20.52 -1.81
C PRO A 34 -22.57 -19.98 -2.66
N SER A 35 -23.81 -20.30 -2.27
CA SER A 35 -25.01 -19.81 -2.91
C SER A 35 -24.88 -18.30 -3.10
N ALA A 36 -24.82 -17.85 -4.35
CA ALA A 36 -24.61 -16.45 -4.65
C ALA A 36 -25.82 -15.67 -4.15
N ALA A 37 -25.60 -14.79 -3.18
CA ALA A 37 -26.59 -13.78 -2.83
C ALA A 37 -27.06 -13.07 -4.12
N PRO A 38 -28.35 -12.72 -4.25
CA PRO A 38 -28.86 -12.10 -5.46
C PRO A 38 -28.06 -10.82 -5.73
N ARG A 39 -27.27 -10.84 -6.81
CA ARG A 39 -26.52 -9.67 -7.27
C ARG A 39 -27.53 -8.61 -7.70
N ARG A 40 -27.40 -7.37 -7.21
CA ARG A 40 -28.17 -6.25 -7.78
C ARG A 40 -27.89 -6.20 -9.28
N GLU A 41 -28.94 -6.02 -10.08
CA GLU A 41 -28.77 -5.73 -11.51
C GLU A 41 -28.07 -4.38 -11.66
N GLY A 42 -26.98 -4.36 -12.43
CA GLY A 42 -26.19 -3.16 -12.71
C GLY A 42 -24.71 -3.29 -12.37
N PRO A 43 -23.93 -2.23 -12.66
CA PRO A 43 -22.51 -2.21 -12.36
C PRO A 43 -22.25 -2.10 -10.84
N PRO A 44 -21.18 -2.71 -10.30
CA PRO A 44 -20.91 -2.69 -8.86
C PRO A 44 -20.37 -1.34 -8.41
N ASN A 45 -20.55 -1.03 -7.13
CA ASN A 45 -19.80 0.04 -6.47
C ASN A 45 -18.32 -0.35 -6.31
N LEU A 46 -17.46 0.66 -6.23
CA LEU A 46 -16.02 0.50 -6.00
C LEU A 46 -15.65 1.26 -4.73
N LEU A 47 -15.25 0.54 -3.69
CA LEU A 47 -14.70 1.14 -2.48
C LEU A 47 -13.21 0.84 -2.42
N LEU A 48 -12.41 1.89 -2.54
CA LEU A 48 -10.97 1.87 -2.64
C LEU A 48 -10.39 2.40 -1.31
N LEU A 49 -10.04 1.51 -0.40
CA LEU A 49 -9.49 1.86 0.92
C LEU A 49 -7.97 1.71 0.87
N ALA A 50 -7.25 2.77 1.20
CA ALA A 50 -5.80 2.75 1.24
C ALA A 50 -5.28 3.22 2.59
N VAL A 51 -4.24 2.55 3.07
CA VAL A 51 -3.53 2.92 4.31
C VAL A 51 -2.12 3.31 3.93
N ASP A 52 -1.79 4.58 4.11
CA ASP A 52 -0.48 5.12 3.78
C ASP A 52 0.60 4.42 4.62
N THR A 53 1.67 3.97 3.96
CA THR A 53 2.83 3.28 4.55
C THR A 53 2.58 1.90 5.19
N LEU A 54 1.40 1.30 5.02
CA LEU A 54 1.08 0.00 5.63
C LEU A 54 2.00 -1.12 5.10
N ARG A 55 2.86 -1.63 5.99
CA ARG A 55 3.72 -2.79 5.73
C ARG A 55 2.92 -4.09 5.62
N ALA A 56 3.31 -4.94 4.68
CA ALA A 56 2.69 -6.25 4.45
C ALA A 56 2.83 -7.21 5.64
N ASP A 57 3.89 -7.08 6.45
CA ASP A 57 4.12 -7.90 7.65
C ASP A 57 3.29 -7.47 8.86
N HIS A 58 2.55 -6.35 8.76
CA HIS A 58 1.58 -5.91 9.76
C HIS A 58 0.13 -6.25 9.35
N ALA A 59 -0.12 -6.55 8.07
CA ALA A 59 -1.40 -7.00 7.57
C ALA A 59 -1.64 -8.49 7.89
N GLY A 60 -2.50 -8.73 8.88
CA GLY A 60 -2.77 -10.06 9.46
C GLY A 60 -1.70 -10.53 10.43
N ALA A 61 -1.00 -9.58 11.04
CA ALA A 61 -0.09 -9.86 12.13
C ALA A 61 -0.84 -10.10 13.45
N VAL A 62 -0.20 -10.83 14.36
CA VAL A 62 -0.62 -10.94 15.75
C VAL A 62 0.35 -10.12 16.59
N ALA A 63 -0.17 -9.15 17.32
CA ALA A 63 0.57 -8.37 18.30
C ALA A 63 0.42 -8.98 19.71
N ALA A 64 1.11 -8.40 20.70
CA ALA A 64 1.03 -8.86 22.08
C ALA A 64 -0.41 -8.82 22.66
N THR A 65 -1.26 -7.94 22.12
CA THR A 65 -2.67 -7.77 22.50
C THR A 65 -3.65 -8.59 21.65
N GLY A 66 -3.16 -9.48 20.79
CA GLY A 66 -3.98 -10.28 19.86
C GLY A 66 -3.89 -9.79 18.40
N PRO A 67 -4.87 -10.14 17.56
CA PRO A 67 -4.85 -9.80 16.13
C PRO A 67 -4.73 -8.28 15.90
N LEU A 68 -3.74 -7.87 15.11
CA LEU A 68 -3.48 -6.47 14.84
C LEU A 68 -4.55 -5.86 13.91
N THR A 69 -5.02 -6.65 12.94
CA THR A 69 -5.92 -6.18 11.88
C THR A 69 -7.11 -7.14 11.63
N PRO A 70 -7.98 -7.39 12.62
CA PRO A 70 -9.10 -8.32 12.48
C PRO A 70 -10.08 -7.96 11.35
N ALA A 71 -10.34 -6.67 11.08
CA ALA A 71 -11.24 -6.28 9.99
C ALA A 71 -10.61 -6.60 8.63
N LEU A 72 -9.33 -6.26 8.44
CA LEU A 72 -8.58 -6.64 7.25
C LEU A 72 -8.48 -8.16 7.09
N ASP A 73 -8.32 -8.89 8.20
CA ASP A 73 -8.25 -10.35 8.21
C ASP A 73 -9.58 -10.99 7.80
N ALA A 74 -10.70 -10.39 8.20
CA ALA A 74 -12.02 -10.81 7.74
C ALA A 74 -12.18 -10.63 6.23
N VAL A 75 -11.82 -9.45 5.70
CA VAL A 75 -11.84 -9.20 4.26
C VAL A 75 -10.91 -10.15 3.50
N ALA A 76 -9.74 -10.47 4.05
CA ALA A 76 -8.80 -11.40 3.43
C ALA A 76 -9.32 -12.84 3.44
N ARG A 77 -10.08 -13.25 4.48
CA ARG A 77 -10.69 -14.57 4.60
C ARG A 77 -11.81 -14.78 3.59
N ASP A 78 -12.63 -13.75 3.39
CA ASP A 78 -13.82 -13.80 2.53
C ASP A 78 -13.52 -13.34 1.09
N GLY A 79 -12.30 -12.83 0.86
CA GLY A 79 -11.86 -12.26 -0.41
C GLY A 79 -10.62 -12.93 -1.02
N LEU A 80 -9.86 -12.14 -1.78
CA LEU A 80 -8.61 -12.57 -2.41
C LEU A 80 -7.44 -11.77 -1.85
N ARG A 81 -6.49 -12.46 -1.22
CA ARG A 81 -5.22 -11.88 -0.78
C ARG A 81 -4.12 -12.11 -1.82
N PHE A 82 -3.43 -11.04 -2.20
CA PHE A 82 -2.23 -11.11 -3.04
C PHE A 82 -1.00 -11.15 -2.14
N ALA A 83 -0.28 -12.27 -2.13
CA ALA A 83 0.93 -12.45 -1.32
C ALA A 83 2.15 -11.67 -1.86
N ASP A 84 2.13 -11.31 -3.14
CA ASP A 84 3.22 -10.63 -3.84
C ASP A 84 2.65 -9.44 -4.63
N ALA A 85 2.33 -8.38 -3.88
CA ALA A 85 1.84 -7.11 -4.38
C ALA A 85 2.89 -6.02 -4.11
N ASN A 86 3.43 -5.42 -5.17
CA ASN A 86 4.53 -4.45 -5.06
C ASN A 86 4.09 -3.05 -5.46
N ALA A 87 4.54 -2.07 -4.67
CA ALA A 87 4.38 -0.67 -4.98
C ALA A 87 5.29 -0.24 -6.15
N PRO A 88 4.79 0.58 -7.08
CA PRO A 88 5.57 1.05 -8.23
C PRO A 88 6.55 2.19 -7.88
N ALA A 89 6.41 2.77 -6.69
CA ALA A 89 7.31 3.79 -6.16
C ALA A 89 7.39 3.69 -4.63
N PRO A 90 8.49 4.15 -4.00
CA PRO A 90 8.67 4.04 -2.55
C PRO A 90 7.98 5.15 -1.75
N TRP A 91 7.21 6.04 -2.38
CA TRP A 91 6.53 7.13 -1.69
C TRP A 91 5.17 7.49 -2.33
N THR A 92 4.34 8.18 -1.56
CA THR A 92 2.90 8.36 -1.77
C THR A 92 2.46 8.81 -3.16
N LEU A 93 2.90 10.00 -3.60
CA LEU A 93 2.39 10.62 -4.82
C LEU A 93 2.58 9.74 -6.08
N PRO A 94 3.81 9.31 -6.45
CA PRO A 94 3.97 8.49 -7.64
C PRO A 94 3.34 7.10 -7.50
N SER A 95 3.26 6.54 -6.29
CA SER A 95 2.66 5.23 -6.09
C SER A 95 1.16 5.25 -6.38
N PHE A 96 0.42 6.18 -5.77
CA PHE A 96 -1.01 6.32 -6.07
C PHE A 96 -1.27 6.80 -7.50
N ALA A 97 -0.44 7.71 -8.04
CA ALA A 97 -0.58 8.11 -9.44
C ALA A 97 -0.47 6.91 -10.38
N SER A 98 0.42 5.96 -10.11
CA SER A 98 0.50 4.70 -10.85
C SER A 98 -0.75 3.84 -10.67
N ALA A 99 -1.26 3.70 -9.44
CA ALA A 99 -2.47 2.93 -9.14
C ALA A 99 -3.70 3.44 -9.90
N PHE A 100 -3.86 4.76 -10.02
CA PHE A 100 -5.02 5.36 -10.67
C PHE A 100 -4.87 5.57 -12.17
N THR A 101 -3.66 5.61 -12.72
CA THR A 101 -3.44 5.76 -14.18
C THR A 101 -3.12 4.45 -14.89
N GLY A 102 -2.65 3.43 -14.17
CA GLY A 102 -2.07 2.22 -14.75
C GLY A 102 -0.73 2.46 -15.46
N LEU A 103 -0.11 3.63 -15.26
CA LEU A 103 1.19 4.01 -15.84
C LEU A 103 2.29 3.90 -14.78
N MET A 104 3.54 3.70 -15.22
CA MET A 104 4.71 3.78 -14.33
C MET A 104 5.10 5.25 -14.03
N PRO A 105 5.88 5.51 -12.95
CA PRO A 105 6.28 6.86 -12.56
C PRO A 105 6.88 7.72 -13.67
N CYS A 106 7.75 7.14 -14.49
CA CYS A 106 8.38 7.85 -15.62
C CYS A 106 7.39 8.31 -16.70
N LEU A 107 6.20 7.68 -16.79
CA LEU A 107 5.17 7.97 -17.79
C LEU A 107 4.12 8.95 -17.28
N HIS A 108 3.69 8.85 -16.02
CA HIS A 108 2.68 9.77 -15.47
C HIS A 108 3.30 11.06 -14.89
N GLY A 109 4.61 11.07 -14.60
CA GLY A 109 5.36 12.27 -14.22
C GLY A 109 5.18 12.76 -12.77
N ALA A 110 4.05 12.42 -12.12
CA ALA A 110 3.82 12.74 -10.70
C ALA A 110 4.99 12.29 -9.81
N GLY A 111 5.51 13.18 -8.97
CA GLY A 111 6.61 12.91 -8.04
C GLY A 111 7.98 12.62 -8.69
N MET A 112 8.15 12.82 -10.00
CA MET A 112 9.43 12.58 -10.68
C MET A 112 10.44 13.74 -10.53
N ARG A 113 9.99 14.91 -10.09
CA ARG A 113 10.81 16.08 -9.70
C ARG A 113 10.22 16.66 -8.43
N GLY A 114 11.05 17.29 -7.59
CA GLY A 114 10.64 17.70 -6.24
C GLY A 114 10.47 16.47 -5.33
N GLY A 115 11.02 16.55 -4.12
CA GLY A 115 10.93 15.48 -3.14
C GLY A 115 9.74 15.66 -2.18
N PRO A 116 9.44 14.66 -1.33
CA PRO A 116 8.49 14.81 -0.24
C PRO A 116 8.94 15.83 0.84
N ARG A 117 10.22 16.24 0.81
CA ARG A 117 10.82 17.16 1.78
C ARG A 117 11.18 18.48 1.09
N ASN A 118 11.22 19.56 1.89
CA ASN A 118 11.58 20.91 1.44
C ASN A 118 10.69 21.47 0.31
N MET A 119 9.37 21.25 0.40
CA MET A 119 8.41 21.74 -0.61
C MET A 119 8.46 23.26 -0.83
N ALA A 120 8.92 24.02 0.16
CA ALA A 120 9.15 25.47 0.03
C ALA A 120 10.22 25.81 -1.02
N GLN A 121 11.17 24.90 -1.29
CA GLN A 121 12.20 25.07 -2.32
C GLN A 121 11.73 24.51 -3.66
N GLN A 122 11.13 23.31 -3.65
CA GLN A 122 10.61 22.69 -4.87
C GLN A 122 9.42 21.78 -4.56
N ALA A 123 8.25 22.21 -5.02
CA ALA A 123 7.05 21.39 -4.97
C ALA A 123 7.21 20.13 -5.85
N PRO A 124 6.61 19.00 -5.44
CA PRO A 124 6.54 17.81 -6.28
C PRO A 124 5.90 18.09 -7.64
N ALA A 125 6.45 17.47 -8.68
CA ALA A 125 5.83 17.45 -10.00
C ALA A 125 4.44 16.83 -9.89
N ARG A 126 3.44 17.51 -10.45
CA ARG A 126 2.07 17.03 -10.50
C ARG A 126 1.93 15.90 -11.52
N LEU A 127 0.79 15.21 -11.47
CA LEU A 127 0.36 14.34 -12.55
C LEU A 127 0.34 15.13 -13.88
N ARG A 128 0.83 14.52 -14.96
CA ARG A 128 0.81 15.15 -16.29
C ARG A 128 -0.62 15.47 -16.72
N ASP A 129 -0.80 16.64 -17.33
CA ASP A 129 -2.09 17.08 -17.84
C ASP A 129 -2.66 16.08 -18.87
N GLY A 130 -3.96 15.85 -18.80
CA GLY A 130 -4.66 14.93 -19.68
C GLY A 130 -4.40 13.44 -19.42
N ALA A 131 -3.68 13.07 -18.35
CA ALA A 131 -3.53 11.68 -17.96
C ALA A 131 -4.89 11.04 -17.67
N ALA A 132 -5.22 9.98 -18.39
CA ALA A 132 -6.42 9.20 -18.13
C ALA A 132 -6.29 8.50 -16.76
N THR A 133 -7.27 8.72 -15.89
CA THR A 133 -7.34 8.04 -14.58
C THR A 133 -8.55 7.13 -14.50
N LEU A 134 -8.50 6.14 -13.60
CA LEU A 134 -9.60 5.27 -13.26
C LEU A 134 -10.84 6.09 -12.83
N ALA A 135 -10.65 7.10 -11.99
CA ALA A 135 -11.72 7.99 -11.54
C ALA A 135 -12.38 8.73 -12.72
N GLY A 136 -11.59 9.38 -13.58
CA GLY A 136 -12.13 10.07 -14.76
C GLY A 136 -12.86 9.12 -15.72
N HIS A 137 -12.32 7.90 -15.91
CA HIS A 137 -12.93 6.89 -16.76
C HIS A 137 -14.26 6.35 -16.22
N LEU A 138 -14.39 6.22 -14.90
CA LEU A 138 -15.61 5.81 -14.23
C LEU A 138 -16.66 6.93 -14.24
N ALA A 139 -16.24 8.16 -13.96
CA ALA A 139 -17.11 9.34 -14.05
C ALA A 139 -17.75 9.47 -15.43
N GLY A 140 -16.97 9.27 -16.51
CA GLY A 140 -17.48 9.23 -17.89
C GLY A 140 -18.48 8.11 -18.20
N ARG A 141 -18.64 7.12 -17.32
CA ARG A 141 -19.65 6.05 -17.39
C ARG A 141 -20.79 6.20 -16.39
N GLY A 142 -20.93 7.38 -15.78
CA GLY A 142 -22.03 7.67 -14.87
C GLY A 142 -21.81 7.23 -13.42
N TYR A 143 -20.60 6.82 -13.05
CA TYR A 143 -20.26 6.65 -11.64
C TYR A 143 -20.16 8.00 -10.93
N ARG A 144 -20.56 8.04 -9.66
CA ARG A 144 -20.16 9.12 -8.75
C ARG A 144 -18.76 8.83 -8.21
N THR A 145 -17.83 9.77 -8.34
CA THR A 145 -16.43 9.56 -7.93
C THR A 145 -16.03 10.54 -6.85
N GLY A 146 -15.56 10.02 -5.72
CA GLY A 146 -15.16 10.79 -4.54
C GLY A 146 -13.80 10.37 -4.01
N ALA A 147 -12.98 11.34 -3.61
CA ALA A 147 -11.74 11.11 -2.86
C ALA A 147 -11.84 11.75 -1.47
N ILE A 148 -11.70 10.94 -0.42
CA ILE A 148 -11.68 11.35 0.99
C ILE A 148 -10.29 11.00 1.52
N PHE A 149 -9.47 11.97 1.88
CA PHE A 149 -8.06 11.70 2.15
C PHE A 149 -7.46 12.64 3.19
N SER A 150 -6.48 12.11 3.93
CA SER A 150 -5.73 12.83 4.96
C SER A 150 -4.29 13.17 4.56
N ASN A 151 -3.74 12.51 3.54
CA ASN A 151 -2.43 12.85 3.00
C ASN A 151 -2.53 13.91 1.87
N PRO A 152 -1.93 15.10 2.01
CA PRO A 152 -2.03 16.17 1.00
C PRO A 152 -1.33 15.85 -0.33
N PHE A 153 -0.41 14.87 -0.38
CA PHE A 153 0.34 14.55 -1.59
C PHE A 153 -0.55 14.07 -2.74
N VAL A 154 -1.72 13.46 -2.46
CA VAL A 154 -2.65 13.11 -3.55
C VAL A 154 -3.31 14.33 -4.20
N GLY A 155 -3.22 15.53 -3.61
CA GLY A 155 -3.65 16.80 -4.18
C GLY A 155 -2.74 17.36 -5.30
N PHE A 156 -1.67 16.64 -5.65
CA PHE A 156 -0.77 17.02 -6.75
C PHE A 156 -1.25 16.45 -8.11
N GLY A 157 -2.53 16.62 -8.43
CA GLY A 157 -3.13 16.25 -9.71
C GLY A 157 -3.92 14.94 -9.70
N LEU A 158 -3.79 14.11 -8.66
CA LEU A 158 -4.52 12.85 -8.57
C LEU A 158 -5.95 13.06 -8.07
N ALA A 159 -6.12 13.74 -6.92
CA ALA A 159 -7.42 14.03 -6.33
C ALA A 159 -8.29 14.91 -7.25
N GLU A 160 -7.68 15.75 -8.08
CA GLU A 160 -8.32 16.53 -9.15
C GLU A 160 -9.05 15.66 -10.18
N SER A 161 -8.71 14.38 -10.29
CA SER A 161 -9.36 13.48 -11.25
C SER A 161 -10.68 12.89 -10.76
N PHE A 162 -11.05 13.14 -9.49
CA PHE A 162 -12.35 12.79 -8.92
C PHE A 162 -13.32 13.96 -9.03
N GLN A 163 -14.62 13.67 -9.13
CA GLN A 163 -15.67 14.70 -9.19
C GLN A 163 -15.80 15.46 -7.85
N GLU A 164 -15.67 14.77 -6.73
CA GLU A 164 -15.72 15.34 -5.39
C GLU A 164 -14.44 14.99 -4.62
N ARG A 165 -13.92 15.94 -3.83
CA ARG A 165 -12.70 15.77 -3.04
C ARG A 165 -12.82 16.39 -1.67
N ILE A 166 -12.46 15.63 -0.65
CA ILE A 166 -12.50 16.02 0.76
C ILE A 166 -11.13 15.75 1.35
N TYR A 167 -10.34 16.83 1.51
CA TYR A 167 -9.09 16.79 2.26
C TYR A 167 -9.36 17.16 3.72
N ARG A 168 -9.03 16.26 4.64
CA ARG A 168 -9.08 16.51 6.09
C ARG A 168 -7.91 15.80 6.75
N ASN A 169 -7.06 16.56 7.44
CA ASN A 169 -5.99 16.01 8.26
C ASN A 169 -6.58 15.50 9.59
N HIS A 170 -7.40 14.46 9.53
CA HIS A 170 -8.08 13.84 10.66
C HIS A 170 -7.53 12.43 10.90
N ALA A 171 -7.80 11.90 12.10
CA ALA A 171 -7.56 10.50 12.43
C ALA A 171 -8.54 9.58 11.69
N ALA A 172 -8.22 8.29 11.66
CA ALA A 172 -8.98 7.29 10.92
C ALA A 172 -10.50 7.27 11.21
N PRO A 173 -11.00 7.38 12.46
CA PRO A 173 -12.43 7.34 12.73
C PRO A 173 -13.21 8.49 12.09
N ASP A 174 -12.71 9.72 12.22
CA ASP A 174 -13.37 10.90 11.64
C ASP A 174 -13.33 10.84 10.11
N LEU A 175 -12.27 10.28 9.52
CA LEU A 175 -12.16 10.10 8.08
C LEU A 175 -13.11 9.01 7.57
N ALA A 176 -13.30 7.94 8.36
CA ALA A 176 -14.29 6.91 8.09
C ALA A 176 -15.71 7.45 8.14
N ASP A 177 -16.03 8.29 9.13
CA ASP A 177 -17.33 8.97 9.21
C ASP A 177 -17.59 9.83 7.97
N LEU A 178 -16.60 10.63 7.54
CA LEU A 178 -16.70 11.42 6.29
C LEU A 178 -16.92 10.56 5.05
N ALA A 179 -16.23 9.42 4.96
CA ALA A 179 -16.38 8.49 3.84
C ALA A 179 -17.78 7.85 3.82
N LEU A 180 -18.27 7.42 4.99
CA LEU A 180 -19.61 6.84 5.16
C LEU A 180 -20.70 7.83 4.81
N ASP A 181 -20.56 9.07 5.29
CA ASP A 181 -21.44 10.18 4.97
C ASP A 181 -21.49 10.46 3.46
N TRP A 182 -20.33 10.44 2.81
CA TRP A 182 -20.24 10.59 1.36
C TRP A 182 -20.95 9.44 0.65
N ILE A 183 -20.65 8.19 0.99
CA ILE A 183 -21.25 6.99 0.38
C ILE A 183 -22.77 7.03 0.50
N ARG A 184 -23.28 7.27 1.72
CA ARG A 184 -24.74 7.28 1.98
C ARG A 184 -25.49 8.28 1.12
N ARG A 185 -24.91 9.46 0.88
CA ARG A 185 -25.51 10.52 0.05
C ARG A 185 -25.32 10.31 -1.46
N ARG A 186 -24.63 9.25 -1.90
CA ARG A 186 -24.28 8.98 -3.30
C ARG A 186 -24.61 7.55 -3.75
N ALA A 187 -25.19 6.74 -2.88
CA ALA A 187 -25.57 5.36 -3.18
C ALA A 187 -26.82 5.21 -4.06
N ASP A 188 -27.37 6.32 -4.58
CA ASP A 188 -28.45 6.35 -5.59
C ASP A 188 -27.99 5.87 -6.98
N ARG A 189 -26.68 5.87 -7.20
CA ARG A 189 -26.00 5.47 -8.44
C ARG A 189 -24.74 4.67 -8.09
N PRO A 190 -24.16 3.91 -9.06
CA PRO A 190 -22.86 3.30 -8.82
C PRO A 190 -21.82 4.36 -8.43
N PHE A 191 -21.03 4.08 -7.40
CA PHE A 191 -20.01 5.00 -6.91
C PHE A 191 -18.61 4.39 -6.94
N CYS A 192 -17.60 5.26 -6.97
CA CYS A 192 -16.20 4.97 -6.71
C CYS A 192 -15.70 5.90 -5.61
N ALA A 193 -15.52 5.37 -4.41
CA ALA A 193 -15.00 6.11 -3.27
C ALA A 193 -13.56 5.69 -3.00
N PHE A 194 -12.63 6.64 -3.04
CA PHE A 194 -11.26 6.46 -2.59
C PHE A 194 -11.10 7.07 -1.20
N VAL A 195 -10.66 6.26 -0.24
CA VAL A 195 -10.41 6.67 1.15
C VAL A 195 -8.95 6.42 1.48
N LEU A 196 -8.20 7.46 1.86
CA LEU A 196 -6.79 7.36 2.20
C LEU A 196 -6.54 7.75 3.66
N PHE A 197 -6.27 6.74 4.48
CA PHE A 197 -5.86 6.86 5.88
C PHE A 197 -4.36 7.12 6.00
N ASN A 198 -3.97 8.10 6.81
CA ASN A 198 -2.57 8.51 6.97
C ASN A 198 -2.02 8.18 8.36
N ASP A 199 -2.79 7.54 9.25
CA ASP A 199 -2.43 7.33 10.66
C ASP A 199 -1.17 6.48 10.85
N ALA A 200 -0.90 5.54 9.93
CA ALA A 200 0.31 4.72 9.95
C ALA A 200 1.56 5.48 9.44
N HIS A 201 1.39 6.62 8.77
CA HIS A 201 2.46 7.54 8.41
C HIS A 201 2.83 8.42 9.62
N GLU A 202 4.04 8.99 9.64
CA GLU A 202 4.40 9.98 10.65
C GLU A 202 3.55 11.28 10.57
N PRO A 203 3.19 11.89 11.72
CA PRO A 203 3.40 11.41 13.07
C PRO A 203 2.43 10.27 13.46
N THR A 204 2.96 9.13 13.91
CA THR A 204 2.14 7.99 14.36
C THR A 204 1.58 8.29 15.76
N MET A 205 0.34 8.78 15.81
CA MET A 205 -0.32 9.28 17.03
C MET A 205 -1.60 8.48 17.36
N PRO A 206 -1.47 7.19 17.70
CA PRO A 206 -2.61 6.35 18.05
C PRO A 206 -3.20 6.74 19.42
N PRO A 207 -4.46 6.38 19.69
CA PRO A 207 -5.06 6.58 21.00
C PRO A 207 -4.36 5.72 22.07
N ARG A 208 -4.26 6.25 23.29
CA ARG A 208 -3.56 5.58 24.41
C ARG A 208 -4.02 4.14 24.65
N ARG A 209 -5.33 3.88 24.50
CA ARG A 209 -5.91 2.55 24.68
C ARG A 209 -5.26 1.49 23.79
N LEU A 210 -4.77 1.87 22.62
CA LEU A 210 -4.15 0.96 21.65
C LEU A 210 -2.64 0.87 21.83
N CYS A 211 -1.95 1.98 22.12
CA CYS A 211 -0.50 1.97 22.21
C CYS A 211 0.05 1.57 23.58
N ALA A 212 -0.64 1.83 24.69
CA ALA A 212 -0.11 1.55 26.02
C ALA A 212 0.27 0.07 26.24
N PRO A 213 -0.58 -0.92 25.88
CA PRO A 213 -0.21 -2.34 26.04
C PRO A 213 0.95 -2.76 25.11
N LEU A 214 1.03 -2.19 23.90
CA LEU A 214 2.12 -2.49 22.97
C LEU A 214 3.45 -1.88 23.41
N LEU A 215 3.39 -0.69 24.03
CA LEU A 215 4.55 -0.06 24.66
C LEU A 215 5.04 -0.87 25.86
N GLU A 216 4.13 -1.38 26.69
CA GLU A 216 4.46 -2.27 27.80
C GLU A 216 5.14 -3.55 27.31
N ALA A 217 4.56 -4.23 26.32
CA ALA A 217 5.14 -5.43 25.72
C ALA A 217 6.51 -5.18 25.06
N ALA A 218 6.76 -3.95 24.60
CA ALA A 218 8.04 -3.53 24.05
C ALA A 218 9.07 -3.08 25.11
N GLY A 219 8.72 -3.13 26.41
CA GLY A 219 9.56 -2.60 27.50
C GLY A 219 9.67 -1.07 27.50
N ALA A 220 8.81 -0.39 26.76
CA ALA A 220 8.86 1.05 26.48
C ALA A 220 7.77 1.86 27.20
N SER A 221 7.14 1.30 28.23
CA SER A 221 6.12 1.96 29.05
C SER A 221 6.65 3.16 29.85
N GLY A 222 7.97 3.25 30.05
CA GLY A 222 8.61 4.35 30.77
C GLY A 222 8.65 5.69 30.02
N TYR A 223 8.30 5.74 28.73
CA TYR A 223 8.28 6.99 27.98
C TYR A 223 7.06 7.85 28.33
N GLY A 224 7.31 9.09 28.70
CA GLY A 224 6.27 10.10 28.92
C GLY A 224 5.72 10.68 27.61
N ASP A 225 4.65 11.46 27.74
CA ASP A 225 3.89 12.07 26.63
C ASP A 225 4.75 12.86 25.64
N ALA A 226 5.67 13.67 26.15
CA ALA A 226 6.57 14.48 25.32
C ALA A 226 7.52 13.61 24.50
N GLN A 227 8.06 12.55 25.12
CA GLN A 227 8.95 11.59 24.48
C GLN A 227 8.22 10.77 23.40
N LEU A 228 6.99 10.31 23.70
CA LEU A 228 6.16 9.61 22.71
C LEU A 228 5.77 10.52 21.53
N ARG A 229 5.45 11.79 21.78
CA ARG A 229 5.20 12.78 20.71
C ARG A 229 6.44 13.01 19.83
N ALA A 230 7.63 13.06 20.44
CA ALA A 230 8.88 13.14 19.70
C ALA A 230 9.10 11.87 18.85
N LEU A 231 8.94 10.69 19.44
CA LEU A 231 9.08 9.40 18.76
C LEU A 231 8.05 9.21 17.65
N ALA A 232 6.84 9.77 17.76
CA ALA A 232 5.87 9.76 16.67
C ALA A 232 6.45 10.33 15.37
N ARG A 233 7.39 11.28 15.47
CA ARG A 233 8.18 11.89 14.38
C ARG A 233 9.65 11.45 14.40
N TRP A 234 9.91 10.17 14.69
CA TRP A 234 11.25 9.56 14.68
C TRP A 234 12.22 10.02 15.78
N GLY A 235 11.79 10.89 16.70
CA GLY A 235 12.57 11.31 17.87
C GLY A 235 13.10 12.74 17.79
N ASP A 236 13.39 13.30 18.95
CA ASP A 236 13.97 14.63 19.13
C ASP A 236 14.86 14.60 20.39
N GLU A 237 16.15 14.87 20.22
CA GLU A 237 17.14 14.87 21.30
C GLU A 237 16.78 15.90 22.38
N ARG A 238 16.11 17.00 22.01
CA ARG A 238 15.63 18.02 22.96
C ARG A 238 14.51 17.50 23.87
N ALA A 239 13.77 16.49 23.41
CA ALA A 239 12.76 15.80 24.20
C ALA A 239 13.34 14.62 25.02
N GLY A 240 14.67 14.44 25.00
CA GLY A 240 15.34 13.38 25.74
C GLY A 240 15.21 11.98 25.11
N VAL A 241 14.97 11.90 23.81
CA VAL A 241 14.96 10.64 23.05
C VAL A 241 15.87 10.72 21.82
N PRO A 242 16.55 9.63 21.41
CA PRO A 242 17.37 9.65 20.21
C PRO A 242 16.53 9.96 18.96
N HIS A 243 17.07 10.78 18.06
CA HIS A 243 16.49 10.91 16.72
C HIS A 243 16.92 9.69 15.89
N LEU A 244 16.01 8.74 15.69
CA LEU A 244 16.24 7.42 15.08
C LEU A 244 16.80 7.47 13.64
N GLY A 245 16.69 8.59 12.93
CA GLY A 245 17.46 8.75 11.69
C GLY A 245 18.97 8.90 11.91
N ARG A 246 19.37 9.63 12.95
CA ARG A 246 20.74 10.11 13.12
C ARG A 246 21.60 9.14 13.93
N VAL A 247 21.06 7.99 14.28
CA VAL A 247 21.73 6.98 15.10
C VAL A 247 22.77 6.19 14.30
N SER A 248 23.79 5.71 15.01
CA SER A 248 24.74 4.74 14.47
C SER A 248 24.23 3.32 14.65
N LEU A 249 24.66 2.42 13.77
CA LEU A 249 24.38 0.99 13.86
C LEU A 249 25.62 0.25 14.37
N PRO A 250 25.48 -0.88 15.08
CA PRO A 250 24.22 -1.52 15.49
C PRO A 250 23.46 -0.67 16.52
N LEU A 251 22.13 -0.83 16.58
CA LEU A 251 21.32 -0.12 17.57
C LEU A 251 21.47 -0.79 18.94
N ASP A 252 21.80 0.00 19.95
CA ASP A 252 21.88 -0.43 21.34
C ASP A 252 21.19 0.57 22.29
N GLY A 253 21.01 0.13 23.54
CA GLY A 253 20.54 0.94 24.66
C GLY A 253 19.32 1.83 24.34
N PRO A 254 19.41 3.16 24.56
CA PRO A 254 18.30 4.08 24.33
C PRO A 254 17.77 4.09 22.88
N ALA A 255 18.64 3.90 21.88
CA ALA A 255 18.21 3.91 20.48
C ALA A 255 17.40 2.67 20.12
N ALA A 256 17.80 1.50 20.65
CA ALA A 256 17.03 0.26 20.49
C ALA A 256 15.65 0.37 21.15
N LEU A 257 15.58 0.93 22.36
CA LEU A 257 14.31 1.15 23.06
C LEU A 257 13.40 2.16 22.35
N ALA A 258 13.97 3.26 21.85
CA ALA A 258 13.27 4.24 21.04
C ALA A 258 12.68 3.62 19.75
N LEU A 259 13.42 2.74 19.07
CA LEU A 259 12.92 2.03 17.90
C LEU A 259 11.77 1.07 18.25
N ALA A 260 11.89 0.35 19.37
CA ALA A 260 10.82 -0.53 19.86
C ALA A 260 9.54 0.27 20.15
N ALA A 261 9.67 1.43 20.80
CA ALA A 261 8.55 2.34 21.03
C ALA A 261 7.94 2.88 19.73
N LYS A 262 8.76 3.27 18.74
CA LYS A 262 8.28 3.72 17.42
C LYS A 262 7.47 2.63 16.72
N ARG A 263 7.95 1.38 16.75
CA ARG A 263 7.23 0.21 16.20
C ARG A 263 5.91 -0.05 16.91
N ALA A 264 5.87 0.10 18.24
CA ALA A 264 4.63 -0.03 19.02
C ALA A 264 3.61 1.07 18.66
N LEU A 265 4.04 2.33 18.50
CA LEU A 265 3.18 3.42 18.04
C LEU A 265 2.65 3.17 16.63
N TYR A 266 3.50 2.69 15.72
CA TYR A 266 3.10 2.33 14.37
C TYR A 266 2.07 1.20 14.36
N ALA A 267 2.31 0.10 15.08
CA ALA A 267 1.37 -1.02 15.18
C ALA A 267 0.02 -0.57 15.76
N ALA A 268 0.02 0.24 16.83
CA ALA A 268 -1.22 0.81 17.37
C ALA A 268 -1.95 1.72 16.37
N SER A 269 -1.23 2.42 15.49
CA SER A 269 -1.85 3.25 14.45
C SER A 269 -2.48 2.39 13.36
N VAL A 270 -1.81 1.30 12.95
CA VAL A 270 -2.40 0.28 12.05
C VAL A 270 -3.68 -0.30 12.63
N ARG A 271 -3.68 -0.64 13.93
CA ARG A 271 -4.88 -1.11 14.64
C ARG A 271 -6.01 -0.09 14.64
N HIS A 272 -5.70 1.20 14.80
CA HIS A 272 -6.70 2.26 14.79
C HIS A 272 -7.38 2.40 13.43
N VAL A 273 -6.60 2.27 12.35
CA VAL A 273 -7.13 2.24 10.98
C VAL A 273 -8.00 1.00 10.79
N ASP A 274 -7.58 -0.17 11.26
CA ASP A 274 -8.36 -1.40 11.14
C ASP A 274 -9.74 -1.32 11.83
N GLU A 275 -9.82 -0.71 13.01
CA GLU A 275 -11.11 -0.44 13.68
C GLU A 275 -12.04 0.45 12.83
N SER A 276 -11.45 1.41 12.11
CA SER A 276 -12.18 2.30 11.20
C SER A 276 -12.59 1.57 9.90
N LEU A 277 -11.75 0.65 9.40
CA LEU A 277 -12.11 -0.24 8.28
C LEU A 277 -13.30 -1.12 8.66
N GLY A 278 -13.29 -1.74 9.85
CA GLY A 278 -14.41 -2.53 10.37
C GLY A 278 -15.69 -1.71 10.40
N THR A 279 -15.63 -0.49 10.96
CA THR A 279 -16.78 0.42 11.00
C THR A 279 -17.35 0.71 9.61
N ILE A 280 -16.50 0.92 8.60
CA ILE A 280 -16.96 1.15 7.22
C ILE A 280 -17.65 -0.09 6.65
N LEU A 281 -17.05 -1.28 6.83
CA LEU A 281 -17.55 -2.54 6.30
C LEU A 281 -18.91 -2.90 6.93
N ASP A 282 -19.02 -2.81 8.26
CA ASP A 282 -20.26 -3.06 9.00
C ASP A 282 -21.39 -2.15 8.49
N ARG A 283 -21.09 -0.87 8.24
CA ARG A 283 -22.09 0.08 7.72
C ARG A 283 -22.52 -0.21 6.29
N LEU A 284 -21.65 -0.75 5.44
CA LEU A 284 -22.05 -1.21 4.11
C LEU A 284 -22.98 -2.42 4.19
N GLU A 285 -22.78 -3.30 5.17
CA GLU A 285 -23.68 -4.42 5.45
C GLU A 285 -25.04 -3.91 5.94
N ASP A 286 -25.05 -3.03 6.94
CA ASP A 286 -26.26 -2.38 7.49
C ASP A 286 -27.10 -1.69 6.39
N TRP A 287 -26.44 -1.06 5.43
CA TRP A 287 -27.11 -0.35 4.32
C TRP A 287 -27.47 -1.25 3.14
N GLY A 288 -27.19 -2.56 3.20
CA GLY A 288 -27.43 -3.50 2.11
C GLY A 288 -26.59 -3.20 0.86
N LEU A 289 -25.45 -2.53 1.02
CA LEU A 289 -24.52 -2.18 -0.06
C LEU A 289 -23.40 -3.21 -0.23
N ALA A 290 -23.11 -4.02 0.79
CA ALA A 290 -22.00 -4.98 0.78
C ALA A 290 -22.03 -5.95 -0.42
N THR A 291 -23.21 -6.49 -0.77
CA THR A 291 -23.36 -7.50 -1.83
C THR A 291 -23.10 -6.96 -3.25
N ASN A 292 -23.16 -5.64 -3.45
CA ASN A 292 -22.91 -4.99 -4.74
C ASN A 292 -21.70 -4.04 -4.69
N THR A 293 -20.81 -4.17 -3.70
CA THR A 293 -19.64 -3.31 -3.57
C THR A 293 -18.37 -4.14 -3.64
N LEU A 294 -17.51 -3.83 -4.61
CA LEU A 294 -16.16 -4.36 -4.64
C LEU A 294 -15.30 -3.49 -3.72
N VAL A 295 -14.79 -4.09 -2.66
CA VAL A 295 -13.86 -3.46 -1.72
C VAL A 295 -12.44 -3.87 -2.07
N MET A 296 -11.55 -2.89 -2.23
CA MET A 296 -10.13 -3.08 -2.40
C MET A 296 -9.39 -2.37 -1.27
N ILE A 297 -8.60 -3.12 -0.51
CA ILE A 297 -7.74 -2.57 0.55
C ILE A 297 -6.28 -2.73 0.13
N TRP A 298 -5.49 -1.65 0.13
CA TRP A 298 -4.07 -1.72 -0.21
C TRP A 298 -3.22 -0.65 0.49
N SER A 299 -1.91 -0.74 0.28
CA SER A 299 -0.93 0.27 0.68
C SER A 299 -0.18 0.81 -0.53
N ASP A 300 0.16 2.09 -0.50
CA ASP A 300 0.99 2.75 -1.52
C ASP A 300 2.47 2.40 -1.39
N HIS A 301 2.98 2.19 -0.18
CA HIS A 301 4.32 1.67 0.09
C HIS A 301 4.42 1.11 1.53
N GLY A 302 5.60 0.64 1.92
CA GLY A 302 5.87 0.25 3.31
C GLY A 302 6.62 1.31 4.10
N GLU A 303 6.81 1.06 5.38
CA GLU A 303 7.67 1.83 6.28
C GLU A 303 8.96 1.05 6.60
N GLU A 304 10.09 1.74 6.59
CA GLU A 304 11.37 1.19 7.05
C GLU A 304 11.54 1.50 8.54
N PHE A 305 12.05 0.56 9.33
CA PHE A 305 12.50 0.73 10.71
C PHE A 305 13.98 0.34 10.82
N LEU A 306 14.81 0.90 9.92
CA LEU A 306 16.26 0.70 9.84
C LEU A 306 16.71 -0.73 9.51
N GLU A 307 15.81 -1.60 9.02
CA GLU A 307 16.17 -2.99 8.67
C GLU A 307 17.19 -3.09 7.53
N HIS A 308 17.39 -2.02 6.75
CA HIS A 308 18.33 -1.99 5.63
C HIS A 308 19.38 -0.88 5.76
N ALA A 309 19.44 -0.19 6.89
CA ALA A 309 20.32 0.95 7.09
C ALA A 309 21.82 0.59 6.97
N GLU A 310 22.22 -0.66 7.25
CA GLU A 310 23.59 -1.16 7.01
C GLU A 310 23.86 -1.40 5.51
N ALA A 311 22.91 -2.01 4.78
CA ALA A 311 23.03 -2.26 3.34
C ALA A 311 23.02 -0.95 2.53
N ALA A 312 22.24 0.05 2.95
CA ALA A 312 22.20 1.37 2.33
C ALA A 312 23.53 2.14 2.55
N ARG A 313 24.17 2.00 3.72
CA ARG A 313 25.50 2.59 3.99
C ARG A 313 26.62 1.94 3.15
N LEU A 314 26.47 0.66 2.82
CA LEU A 314 27.45 -0.10 2.01
C LEU A 314 27.17 -0.06 0.49
N GLY A 315 26.17 0.71 0.03
CA GLY A 315 25.85 0.85 -1.39
C GLY A 315 25.14 -0.34 -2.03
N GLY A 316 24.55 -1.23 -1.22
CA GLY A 316 23.81 -2.40 -1.70
C GLY A 316 22.39 -2.07 -2.18
N THR A 317 21.99 -2.61 -3.32
CA THR A 317 20.60 -2.59 -3.80
C THR A 317 19.90 -3.90 -3.47
N THR A 318 19.00 -3.92 -2.50
CA THR A 318 18.21 -5.12 -2.15
C THR A 318 16.82 -5.10 -2.80
N THR A 319 16.33 -6.28 -3.18
CA THR A 319 15.05 -6.49 -3.89
C THR A 319 13.79 -6.32 -3.03
N ARG A 320 13.93 -5.99 -1.73
CA ARG A 320 12.82 -5.58 -0.84
C ARG A 320 12.62 -4.06 -0.80
N ALA A 321 13.34 -3.31 -1.63
CA ALA A 321 13.27 -1.84 -1.66
C ALA A 321 12.03 -1.32 -2.42
N THR A 322 10.86 -1.43 -1.79
CA THR A 322 9.74 -0.48 -2.00
C THR A 322 9.43 0.31 -0.73
N CYS A 323 10.29 0.24 0.29
CA CYS A 323 10.20 1.05 1.51
C CYS A 323 11.01 2.35 1.30
N ALA A 324 10.41 3.52 1.54
CA ALA A 324 11.18 4.76 1.66
C ALA A 324 11.93 4.76 3.01
N PRO A 325 13.20 5.18 3.03
CA PRO A 325 13.88 5.46 4.29
C PRO A 325 13.36 6.79 4.85
N SER A 326 12.50 6.72 5.86
CA SER A 326 12.05 7.91 6.61
C SER A 326 12.98 8.24 7.79
N ALA A 327 14.30 8.12 7.65
CA ALA A 327 15.22 8.56 8.70
C ALA A 327 16.64 8.79 8.15
N THR A 328 16.93 10.06 7.83
CA THR A 328 18.22 10.63 7.36
C THR A 328 19.14 9.75 6.50
N ALA A 329 19.11 10.01 5.20
CA ALA A 329 20.30 9.95 4.36
C ALA A 329 20.38 11.23 3.52
N THR A 330 21.50 11.93 3.61
CA THR A 330 21.89 13.04 2.73
C THR A 330 22.06 12.57 1.28
N PRO A 331 21.94 13.46 0.28
CA PRO A 331 21.76 13.08 -1.11
C PRO A 331 23.07 12.68 -1.77
N SER A 332 23.40 11.39 -1.70
CA SER A 332 24.29 10.70 -2.64
C SER A 332 23.83 9.25 -2.61
N SER A 333 23.23 8.64 -3.63
CA SER A 333 23.66 8.61 -5.02
C SER A 333 22.60 7.88 -5.86
N ARG A 334 22.40 8.35 -7.11
CA ARG A 334 21.85 7.62 -8.27
C ARG A 334 20.49 6.91 -8.07
N SER A 335 19.43 7.63 -8.41
CA SER A 335 18.16 7.06 -8.85
C SER A 335 18.38 6.27 -10.15
N CYS A 336 18.66 4.98 -10.06
CA CYS A 336 18.67 4.12 -11.24
C CYS A 336 17.25 3.70 -11.61
N CYS A 337 16.57 4.56 -12.38
CA CYS A 337 15.64 4.07 -13.39
C CYS A 337 16.46 3.39 -14.50
N THR A 338 16.98 2.19 -14.25
CA THR A 338 17.45 1.33 -15.34
C THR A 338 16.25 0.55 -15.84
N CYS A 339 15.85 0.76 -17.11
CA CYS A 339 15.08 -0.21 -17.88
C CYS A 339 16.09 -1.25 -18.42
N PRO A 340 16.18 -2.48 -17.89
CA PRO A 340 16.91 -3.53 -18.56
C PRO A 340 15.94 -4.20 -19.54
N GLY A 341 16.32 -4.21 -20.81
CA GLY A 341 15.61 -4.92 -21.86
C GLY A 341 15.37 -6.38 -21.48
N TRP A 342 14.11 -6.76 -21.65
CA TRP A 342 13.56 -8.11 -21.72
C TRP A 342 14.55 -9.17 -22.26
N ARG A 343 14.96 -10.14 -21.41
CA ARG A 343 15.37 -11.48 -21.84
C ARG A 343 14.97 -12.54 -20.80
N GLY A 344 14.05 -13.43 -21.21
CA GLY A 344 13.95 -14.84 -20.78
C GLY A 344 13.39 -15.16 -19.39
N ALA A 345 12.15 -15.66 -19.34
CA ALA A 345 11.46 -16.21 -18.16
C ALA A 345 11.99 -17.63 -17.76
N PRO A 346 11.60 -18.28 -16.63
CA PRO A 346 10.20 -18.54 -16.27
C PRO A 346 9.78 -18.40 -14.78
N ALA A 347 8.64 -17.71 -14.60
CA ALA A 347 7.48 -18.03 -13.73
C ALA A 347 7.62 -18.13 -12.19
N SER A 348 7.50 -16.97 -11.54
CA SER A 348 6.46 -16.66 -10.55
C SER A 348 6.01 -15.22 -10.86
N ARG A 349 4.71 -14.95 -11.07
CA ARG A 349 4.26 -13.63 -11.54
C ARG A 349 4.06 -12.70 -10.33
N PRO A 350 4.93 -11.70 -10.08
CA PRO A 350 4.61 -10.62 -9.17
C PRO A 350 3.42 -9.82 -9.73
N ALA A 351 2.48 -9.43 -8.87
CA ALA A 351 1.47 -8.45 -9.20
C ALA A 351 2.02 -7.06 -8.84
N SER A 352 2.32 -6.24 -9.85
CA SER A 352 2.41 -4.79 -9.65
C SER A 352 0.98 -4.24 -9.58
N SER A 353 0.74 -3.24 -8.74
CA SER A 353 -0.55 -2.53 -8.61
C SER A 353 -1.14 -2.15 -9.98
N GLY A 354 -2.02 -3.02 -10.50
CA GLY A 354 -2.51 -2.94 -11.87
C GLY A 354 -2.57 -4.31 -12.55
N THR A 355 -3.34 -5.25 -12.02
CA THR A 355 -3.94 -6.31 -12.85
C THR A 355 -5.12 -6.97 -12.13
N VAL A 356 -6.33 -6.47 -12.38
CA VAL A 356 -7.55 -7.21 -12.08
C VAL A 356 -7.70 -8.30 -13.14
N ARG A 357 -7.59 -9.56 -12.73
CA ARG A 357 -8.02 -10.70 -13.55
C ARG A 357 -9.21 -11.33 -12.84
N SER A 358 -10.42 -10.92 -13.24
CA SER A 358 -11.63 -11.63 -12.82
C SER A 358 -11.60 -13.03 -13.43
N ARG A 359 -11.87 -14.04 -12.60
CA ARG A 359 -12.31 -15.34 -13.09
C ARG A 359 -13.81 -15.22 -13.36
N SER A 360 -14.26 -15.83 -14.46
CA SER A 360 -15.62 -15.80 -15.03
C SER A 360 -16.18 -14.42 -15.44
N ALA A 361 -15.64 -13.87 -16.52
CA ALA A 361 -16.41 -13.15 -17.52
C ALA A 361 -15.69 -13.30 -18.86
N THR A 362 -16.25 -14.10 -19.77
CA THR A 362 -15.84 -14.17 -21.17
C THR A 362 -16.23 -12.85 -21.84
N TRP A 363 -15.42 -11.81 -21.67
CA TRP A 363 -15.50 -10.61 -22.48
C TRP A 363 -15.05 -10.99 -23.90
N ARG A 364 -16.02 -11.00 -24.84
CA ARG A 364 -15.71 -11.14 -26.28
C ARG A 364 -14.75 -10.00 -26.66
N ARG A 365 -13.51 -10.37 -26.98
CA ARG A 365 -12.51 -9.46 -27.52
C ARG A 365 -12.97 -8.96 -28.89
N ARG A 366 -13.45 -7.72 -28.95
CA ARG A 366 -13.24 -6.86 -30.12
C ARG A 366 -12.49 -5.63 -29.64
N PRO A 367 -11.21 -5.43 -30.01
CA PRO A 367 -10.53 -4.18 -29.72
C PRO A 367 -11.22 -3.04 -30.49
N PRO A 368 -11.41 -1.86 -29.89
CA PRO A 368 -11.89 -0.69 -30.63
C PRO A 368 -10.84 -0.29 -31.70
N PRO A 369 -11.27 0.23 -32.87
CA PRO A 369 -10.34 0.75 -33.86
C PRO A 369 -9.65 1.99 -33.28
N GLY A 370 -8.32 1.98 -33.20
CA GLY A 370 -7.52 3.13 -32.73
C GLY A 370 -6.40 2.80 -31.73
N TRP A 371 -6.40 1.61 -31.12
CA TRP A 371 -5.25 1.08 -30.37
C TRP A 371 -4.16 0.57 -31.33
N ALA A 372 -3.57 1.49 -32.09
CA ALA A 372 -2.28 1.22 -32.73
C ALA A 372 -1.21 1.26 -31.64
N SER A 373 -0.55 0.13 -31.41
CA SER A 373 0.67 0.06 -30.61
C SER A 373 1.73 0.96 -31.25
N ARG A 374 1.89 2.18 -30.73
CA ARG A 374 3.05 3.01 -31.06
C ARG A 374 4.26 2.31 -30.47
N ARG A 375 4.96 1.53 -31.30
CA ARG A 375 6.29 1.02 -31.00
C ARG A 375 7.20 2.22 -30.76
N CYS A 376 7.84 2.27 -29.60
CA CYS A 376 8.90 3.23 -29.32
C CYS A 376 10.01 3.08 -30.40
N ARG A 377 10.24 4.14 -31.18
CA ARG A 377 11.53 4.37 -31.82
C ARG A 377 12.22 5.47 -31.01
N CYS A 378 13.30 5.12 -30.32
CA CYS A 378 14.19 6.14 -29.75
C CYS A 378 14.91 6.84 -30.92
N PRO A 379 14.98 8.18 -30.94
CA PRO A 379 15.88 8.87 -31.86
C PRO A 379 17.34 8.61 -31.44
N PRO A 380 18.28 8.47 -32.40
CA PRO A 380 19.68 8.24 -32.07
C PRO A 380 20.26 9.46 -31.34
N THR A 381 21.01 9.19 -30.28
CA THR A 381 21.75 10.18 -29.51
C THR A 381 22.80 10.83 -30.41
N ARG A 382 22.59 12.10 -30.77
CA ARG A 382 23.67 12.93 -31.32
C ARG A 382 24.68 13.17 -30.19
N ARG A 383 25.86 12.54 -30.29
CA ARG A 383 27.05 13.05 -29.62
C ARG A 383 27.33 14.44 -30.20
N ARG A 384 27.30 15.47 -29.37
CA ARG A 384 27.90 16.76 -29.72
C ARG A 384 29.40 16.71 -29.37
N PRO A 385 30.24 17.38 -30.18
CA PRO A 385 31.69 17.20 -30.23
C PRO A 385 32.40 17.53 -28.92
#